data_AF-A0A1Q5PA41-F1
#
_entry.id   AF-A0A1Q5PA41-F1
#
_cell.length_a   1.000
_cell.length_b   1.000
_cell.length_c   1.000
_cell.angle_alpha   90.00
_cell.angle_beta   90.00
_cell.angle_gamma   90.00
#
_symmetry.space_group_name_H-M   'P 1'
#
loop_
_entity.id
_entity.type
_entity.pdbx_description
1 polymer ?
#
loop_
_entity_poly.entity_id
_entity_poly.type
_entity_poly.pdbx_seq_one_letter_code
_entity_poly.pdbx_strand_id
1 'polypeptide(L)'
;MEAAALFLRFKDNLARIASVLNSKLEMRTMPYNISIPLEVDLLADVLRLHGLDFTSATPGAARLFDFQQWYAQHEEQVNEIMHHVLEDKKAYMKTATGTVLQKEMLYRRLEFFKETAHTLEVMMIQQNLHSPKHFNYPYLNA
;
A
#
# COMPACT_ATOMS: atom_id res chain seq x y z
N MET A 1 10.37 -17.94 -2.07
CA MET A 1 11.03 -17.45 -0.83
C MET A 1 10.86 -15.93 -0.67
N GLU A 2 10.77 -15.14 -1.74
CA GLU A 2 10.53 -13.69 -1.68
C GLU A 2 9.06 -13.31 -1.37
N ALA A 3 8.08 -13.96 -2.01
CA ALA A 3 6.65 -13.67 -1.79
C ALA A 3 6.19 -13.85 -0.33
N ALA A 4 6.72 -14.87 0.37
CA ALA A 4 6.43 -15.09 1.79
C ALA A 4 7.01 -13.97 2.68
N ALA A 5 8.17 -13.41 2.33
CA ALA A 5 8.78 -12.31 3.07
C ALA A 5 7.99 -10.99 2.91
N LEU A 6 7.39 -10.76 1.73
CA LEU A 6 6.50 -9.62 1.50
C LEU A 6 5.25 -9.69 2.38
N PHE A 7 4.63 -10.86 2.46
CA PHE A 7 3.49 -11.14 3.31
C PHE A 7 3.79 -10.87 4.79
N LEU A 8 4.90 -11.43 5.32
CA LEU A 8 5.27 -11.31 6.73
C LEU A 8 5.49 -9.87 7.18
N ARG A 9 5.91 -8.99 6.27
CA ARG A 9 6.18 -7.57 6.56
C ARG A 9 5.00 -6.66 6.23
N PHE A 10 3.89 -7.20 5.74
CA PHE A 10 2.81 -6.39 5.21
C PHE A 10 2.22 -5.44 6.27
N LYS A 11 1.94 -5.95 7.48
CA LYS A 11 1.46 -5.16 8.61
C LYS A 11 2.42 -4.02 8.97
N ASP A 12 3.71 -4.32 9.03
CA ASP A 12 4.74 -3.31 9.33
C ASP A 12 4.83 -2.25 8.23
N ASN A 13 4.71 -2.66 6.96
CA ASN A 13 4.71 -1.74 5.83
C ASN A 13 3.50 -0.79 5.90
N LEU A 14 2.29 -1.30 6.19
CA LEU A 14 1.11 -0.46 6.40
C LEU A 14 1.33 0.55 7.53
N ALA A 15 1.85 0.09 8.67
CA ALA A 15 2.11 0.95 9.82
C ALA A 15 3.14 2.04 9.51
N ARG A 16 4.21 1.72 8.77
CA ARG A 16 5.22 2.68 8.32
C ARG A 16 4.60 3.75 7.42
N ILE A 17 3.83 3.34 6.40
CA ILE A 17 3.18 4.29 5.49
C ILE A 17 2.24 5.18 6.30
N ALA A 18 1.38 4.62 7.15
CA ALA A 18 0.46 5.36 8.01
C ALA A 18 1.19 6.37 8.91
N SER A 19 2.34 6.00 9.48
CA SER A 19 3.17 6.90 10.28
C SER A 19 3.69 8.08 9.46
N VAL A 20 4.11 7.85 8.21
CA VAL A 20 4.59 8.95 7.34
C VAL A 20 3.43 9.80 6.85
N LEU A 21 2.26 9.21 6.56
CA LEU A 21 1.08 9.98 6.14
C LEU A 21 0.61 10.96 7.23
N ASN A 22 0.81 10.62 8.51
CA ASN A 22 0.52 11.47 9.66
C ASN A 22 1.67 12.42 10.06
N SER A 23 2.77 12.41 9.31
CA SER A 23 3.94 13.27 9.58
C SER A 23 3.81 14.64 8.91
N LYS A 24 4.82 15.50 9.08
CA LYS A 24 4.95 16.78 8.39
C LYS A 24 5.60 16.65 7.00
N LEU A 25 5.80 15.44 6.49
CA LEU A 25 6.35 15.24 5.15
C LEU A 25 5.37 15.78 4.11
N GLU A 26 5.87 16.55 3.15
CA GLU A 26 5.05 17.06 2.05
C GLU A 26 4.80 15.94 1.03
N MET A 27 3.53 15.49 0.94
CA MET A 27 3.12 14.41 0.03
C MET A 27 2.27 14.88 -1.14
N ARG A 28 1.99 16.18 -1.22
CA ARG A 28 1.07 16.74 -2.23
C ARG A 28 1.55 16.55 -3.67
N THR A 29 2.87 16.56 -3.87
CA THR A 29 3.51 16.36 -5.17
C THR A 29 3.68 14.90 -5.55
N MET A 30 3.33 13.97 -4.65
CA MET A 30 3.48 12.53 -4.85
C MET A 30 2.16 11.91 -5.36
N PRO A 31 2.22 10.83 -6.16
CA PRO A 31 1.03 10.22 -6.74
C PRO A 31 0.17 9.43 -5.72
N TYR A 32 0.51 9.45 -4.44
CA TYR A 32 -0.11 8.61 -3.40
C TYR A 32 -1.59 8.89 -3.15
N ASN A 33 -2.09 10.09 -3.46
CA ASN A 33 -3.53 10.36 -3.43
C ASN A 33 -4.32 9.62 -4.52
N ILE A 34 -3.64 9.05 -5.51
CA ILE A 34 -4.24 8.27 -6.58
C ILE A 34 -3.86 6.80 -6.44
N SER A 35 -2.57 6.50 -6.25
CA SER A 35 -2.09 5.12 -6.23
C SER A 35 -2.51 4.35 -4.99
N ILE A 36 -2.39 4.92 -3.77
CA ILE A 36 -2.79 4.22 -2.54
C ILE A 36 -4.25 3.74 -2.58
N PRO A 37 -5.26 4.59 -2.87
CA PRO A 37 -6.64 4.12 -2.87
C PRO A 37 -6.88 3.04 -3.93
N LEU A 38 -6.25 3.13 -5.11
CA LEU A 38 -6.35 2.09 -6.15
C LEU A 38 -5.79 0.74 -5.65
N GLU A 39 -4.62 0.76 -5.03
CA GLU A 39 -3.95 -0.46 -4.55
C GLU A 39 -4.69 -1.08 -3.35
N VAL A 40 -5.30 -0.24 -2.49
CA VAL A 40 -6.21 -0.70 -1.44
C VAL A 40 -7.45 -1.37 -2.04
N ASP A 41 -8.10 -0.75 -3.02
CA ASP A 41 -9.30 -1.28 -3.65
C ASP A 41 -9.01 -2.63 -4.35
N LEU A 42 -7.87 -2.73 -5.06
CA LEU A 42 -7.44 -3.98 -5.70
C LEU A 42 -7.10 -5.09 -4.70
N LEU A 43 -6.60 -4.75 -3.51
CA LEU A 43 -6.38 -5.72 -2.45
C LEU A 43 -7.69 -6.15 -1.81
N ALA A 44 -8.61 -5.21 -1.56
CA ALA A 44 -9.95 -5.49 -1.07
C ALA A 44 -10.73 -6.40 -2.04
N ASP A 45 -10.58 -6.21 -3.36
CA ASP A 45 -11.19 -7.08 -4.37
C ASP A 45 -10.69 -8.53 -4.27
N VAL A 46 -9.39 -8.74 -4.01
CA VAL A 46 -8.85 -10.08 -3.78
C VAL A 46 -9.47 -10.69 -2.52
N LEU A 47 -9.52 -9.94 -1.43
CA LEU A 47 -10.09 -10.40 -0.15
C LEU A 47 -11.60 -10.68 -0.23
N ARG A 48 -12.33 -9.91 -1.05
CA ARG A 48 -13.77 -10.08 -1.27
C ARG A 48 -14.10 -11.45 -1.88
N LEU A 49 -13.24 -11.99 -2.75
CA LEU A 49 -13.42 -13.33 -3.31
C LEU A 49 -13.39 -14.43 -2.24
N HIS A 50 -12.82 -14.14 -1.07
CA HIS A 50 -12.68 -15.04 0.07
C HIS A 50 -13.58 -14.63 1.25
N GLY A 51 -14.60 -13.80 1.00
CA GLY A 51 -15.65 -13.46 1.97
C GLY A 51 -15.40 -12.23 2.84
N LEU A 52 -14.31 -11.49 2.61
CA LEU A 52 -14.02 -10.24 3.31
C LEU A 52 -14.38 -9.03 2.44
N ASP A 53 -15.55 -8.43 2.70
CA ASP A 53 -16.01 -7.27 1.94
C ASP A 53 -15.60 -5.94 2.60
N PHE A 54 -14.48 -5.41 2.13
CA PHE A 54 -13.94 -4.13 2.56
C PHE A 54 -14.31 -3.03 1.55
N THR A 55 -14.94 -1.96 2.02
CA THR A 55 -15.37 -0.83 1.17
C THR A 55 -15.21 0.49 1.91
N SER A 56 -14.66 1.51 1.24
CA SER A 56 -14.50 2.86 1.81
C SER A 56 -14.84 3.93 0.78
N ALA A 57 -15.52 4.99 1.25
CA ALA A 57 -15.73 6.21 0.49
C ALA A 57 -14.65 7.27 0.76
N THR A 58 -13.70 7.02 1.67
CA THR A 58 -12.64 7.94 2.05
C THR A 58 -11.75 8.23 0.84
N PRO A 59 -11.55 9.50 0.45
CA PRO A 59 -10.75 9.84 -0.72
C PRO A 59 -9.25 9.83 -0.41
N GLY A 60 -8.43 9.65 -1.47
CA GLY A 60 -6.99 9.87 -1.41
C GLY A 60 -6.22 8.88 -0.54
N ALA A 61 -5.03 9.28 -0.11
CA ALA A 61 -4.14 8.45 0.70
C ALA A 61 -4.75 8.09 2.07
N ALA A 62 -5.74 8.85 2.55
CA ALA A 62 -6.43 8.57 3.80
C ALA A 62 -7.17 7.22 3.80
N ARG A 63 -7.50 6.67 2.62
CA ARG A 63 -8.08 5.32 2.49
C ARG A 63 -7.20 4.22 3.09
N LEU A 64 -5.89 4.46 3.20
CA LEU A 64 -4.98 3.53 3.89
C LEU A 64 -5.41 3.28 5.34
N PHE A 65 -5.90 4.30 6.04
CA PHE A 65 -6.26 4.17 7.46
C PHE A 65 -7.49 3.29 7.66
N ASP A 66 -8.47 3.39 6.75
CA ASP A 66 -9.63 2.49 6.76
C ASP A 66 -9.16 1.04 6.55
N PHE A 67 -8.29 0.83 5.57
CA PHE A 67 -7.73 -0.49 5.31
C PHE A 67 -6.93 -1.03 6.50
N GLN A 68 -6.12 -0.19 7.13
CA GLN A 68 -5.37 -0.56 8.33
C GLN A 68 -6.30 -0.96 9.48
N GLN A 69 -7.42 -0.26 9.65
CA GLN A 69 -8.43 -0.62 10.66
C GLN A 69 -9.09 -1.96 10.34
N TRP A 70 -9.52 -2.19 9.10
CA TRP A 70 -10.11 -3.46 8.70
C TRP A 70 -9.14 -4.63 8.84
N TYR A 71 -7.88 -4.42 8.44
CA TYR A 71 -6.81 -5.39 8.59
C TYR A 71 -6.61 -5.73 10.06
N ALA A 72 -6.53 -4.75 10.95
CA ALA A 72 -6.37 -4.99 12.38
C ALA A 72 -7.57 -5.75 13.00
N GLN A 73 -8.78 -5.50 12.51
CA GLN A 73 -9.99 -6.20 12.97
C GLN A 73 -10.08 -7.65 12.50
N HIS A 74 -9.47 -7.97 11.35
CA HIS A 74 -9.57 -9.29 10.69
C HIS A 74 -8.19 -9.91 10.45
N GLU A 75 -7.19 -9.58 11.27
CA GLU A 75 -5.77 -9.81 10.95
C GLU A 75 -5.46 -11.28 10.64
N GLU A 76 -5.92 -12.19 11.49
CA GLU A 76 -5.75 -13.63 11.32
C GLU A 76 -6.37 -14.11 10.01
N GLN A 77 -7.65 -13.78 9.78
CA GLN A 77 -8.38 -14.18 8.59
C GLN A 77 -7.77 -13.61 7.30
N VAL A 78 -7.40 -12.33 7.30
CA VAL A 78 -6.74 -11.68 6.16
C VAL A 78 -5.40 -12.38 5.87
N ASN A 79 -4.65 -12.72 6.92
CA ASN A 79 -3.36 -13.37 6.78
C ASN A 79 -3.48 -14.80 6.22
N GLU A 80 -4.45 -15.57 6.69
CA GLU A 80 -4.75 -16.91 6.16
C GLU A 80 -5.16 -16.85 4.68
N ILE A 81 -6.05 -15.91 4.32
CA ILE A 81 -6.49 -15.72 2.93
C ILE A 81 -5.29 -15.35 2.04
N MET A 82 -4.47 -14.38 2.46
CA MET A 82 -3.30 -13.98 1.68
C MET A 82 -2.32 -15.13 1.51
N HIS A 83 -2.07 -15.93 2.55
CA HIS A 83 -1.24 -17.12 2.46
C HIS A 83 -1.80 -18.12 1.46
N HIS A 84 -3.08 -18.45 1.57
CA HIS A 84 -3.76 -19.37 0.66
C HIS A 84 -3.71 -18.90 -0.81
N VAL A 85 -3.96 -17.61 -1.05
CA VAL A 85 -3.89 -17.02 -2.40
C VAL A 85 -2.48 -17.10 -2.99
N LEU A 86 -1.43 -16.94 -2.18
CA LEU A 86 -0.04 -17.06 -2.66
C LEU A 86 0.33 -18.50 -3.01
N GLU A 87 -0.27 -19.49 -2.35
CA GLU A 87 -0.03 -20.91 -2.62
C GLU A 87 -0.82 -21.43 -3.84
N ASP A 88 -2.00 -20.88 -4.11
CA ASP A 88 -2.81 -21.30 -5.24
C ASP A 88 -2.25 -20.78 -6.58
N LYS A 89 -1.69 -21.72 -7.36
CA LYS A 89 -1.07 -21.45 -8.66
C LYS A 89 -2.07 -21.27 -9.80
N LYS A 90 -3.34 -21.65 -9.61
CA LYS A 90 -4.36 -21.72 -10.66
C LYS A 90 -5.64 -20.94 -10.33
N ALA A 91 -5.66 -20.19 -9.23
CA ALA A 91 -6.73 -19.26 -8.93
C ALA A 91 -6.68 -18.02 -9.84
N TYR A 92 -7.77 -17.78 -10.56
CA TYR A 92 -7.95 -16.61 -11.42
C TYR A 92 -9.06 -15.70 -10.88
N MET A 93 -9.01 -14.43 -11.25
CA MET A 93 -10.09 -13.46 -11.01
C MET A 93 -10.36 -12.65 -12.29
N LYS A 94 -11.61 -12.24 -12.47
CA LYS A 94 -12.01 -11.32 -13.53
C LYS A 94 -11.84 -9.89 -13.03
N THR A 95 -11.28 -9.05 -13.88
CA THR A 95 -11.11 -7.61 -13.68
C THR A 95 -11.75 -6.87 -14.85
N ALA A 96 -11.90 -5.56 -14.75
CA ALA A 96 -12.39 -4.73 -15.85
C ALA A 96 -11.55 -4.87 -17.14
N THR A 97 -10.26 -5.20 -17.01
CA THR A 97 -9.30 -5.30 -18.12
C THR A 97 -9.03 -6.73 -18.59
N GLY A 98 -9.64 -7.74 -17.96
CA GLY A 98 -9.45 -9.15 -18.35
C GLY A 98 -9.33 -10.11 -17.17
N THR A 99 -8.80 -11.30 -17.43
CA THR A 99 -8.59 -12.35 -16.41
C THR A 99 -7.15 -12.35 -15.94
N VAL A 100 -6.93 -12.37 -14.64
CA VAL A 100 -5.60 -12.31 -14.01
C VAL A 100 -5.48 -13.36 -12.91
N LEU A 101 -4.26 -13.80 -12.65
CA LEU A 101 -3.98 -14.73 -11.54
C LEU A 101 -4.10 -14.01 -10.20
N GLN A 102 -4.82 -14.60 -9.24
CA GLN A 102 -5.02 -14.01 -7.92
C GLN A 102 -3.70 -13.81 -7.17
N LYS A 103 -2.76 -14.76 -7.29
CA LYS A 103 -1.42 -14.64 -6.69
C LYS A 103 -0.62 -13.46 -7.25
N GLU A 104 -0.67 -13.22 -8.56
CA GLU A 104 0.06 -12.14 -9.23
C GLU A 104 -0.54 -10.80 -8.85
N MET A 105 -1.87 -10.80 -8.75
CA MET A 105 -2.64 -9.71 -8.19
C MET A 105 -2.14 -9.40 -6.77
N LEU A 106 -2.28 -10.31 -5.82
CA LEU A 106 -1.84 -10.09 -4.45
C LEU A 106 -0.35 -9.67 -4.35
N TYR A 107 0.55 -10.38 -5.04
CA TYR A 107 1.99 -10.13 -4.98
C TYR A 107 2.35 -8.69 -5.35
N ARG A 108 1.80 -8.16 -6.46
CA ARG A 108 2.08 -6.79 -6.92
C ARG A 108 1.65 -5.73 -5.91
N ARG A 109 0.56 -5.97 -5.18
CA ARG A 109 0.11 -5.05 -4.12
C ARG A 109 1.04 -5.10 -2.93
N LEU A 110 1.42 -6.29 -2.48
CA LEU A 110 2.37 -6.43 -1.38
C LEU A 110 3.71 -5.75 -1.69
N GLU A 111 4.18 -5.88 -2.94
CA GLU A 111 5.36 -5.18 -3.44
C GLU A 111 5.17 -3.66 -3.46
N PHE A 112 4.03 -3.16 -3.97
CA PHE A 112 3.71 -1.73 -3.94
C PHE A 112 3.78 -1.16 -2.52
N PHE A 113 3.15 -1.82 -1.54
CA PHE A 113 3.18 -1.34 -0.15
C PHE A 113 4.58 -1.43 0.46
N LYS A 114 5.38 -2.45 0.14
CA LYS A 114 6.78 -2.50 0.56
C LYS A 114 7.59 -1.33 -0.01
N GLU A 115 7.54 -1.11 -1.31
CA GLU A 115 8.32 -0.05 -1.97
C GLU A 115 7.84 1.35 -1.56
N THR A 116 6.54 1.51 -1.35
CA THR A 116 5.97 2.77 -0.82
C THR A 116 6.46 3.02 0.60
N ALA A 117 6.43 2.01 1.48
CA ALA A 117 6.95 2.14 2.84
C ALA A 117 8.44 2.51 2.85
N HIS A 118 9.24 1.84 2.01
CA HIS A 118 10.66 2.11 1.89
C HIS A 118 10.95 3.52 1.36
N THR A 119 10.27 3.94 0.29
CA THR A 119 10.44 5.27 -0.30
C THR A 119 10.12 6.37 0.71
N LEU A 120 8.97 6.25 1.40
CA LEU A 120 8.54 7.21 2.41
C LEU A 120 9.51 7.28 3.60
N GLU A 121 10.07 6.16 4.03
CA GLU A 121 11.09 6.10 5.08
C GLU A 121 12.37 6.85 4.65
N VAL A 122 12.86 6.62 3.44
CA VAL A 122 14.03 7.34 2.90
C VAL A 122 13.77 8.84 2.85
N MET A 123 12.58 9.27 2.39
CA MET A 123 12.23 10.69 2.32
C MET A 123 12.15 11.33 3.71
N MET A 124 11.56 10.64 4.69
CA MET A 124 11.54 11.09 6.08
C MET A 124 12.95 11.27 6.66
N ILE A 125 13.84 10.31 6.41
CA ILE A 125 15.25 10.40 6.84
C ILE A 125 15.92 11.62 6.21
N GLN A 126 15.75 11.83 4.90
CA GLN A 126 16.32 12.98 4.19
C GLN A 126 15.80 14.31 4.73
N GLN A 127 14.50 14.42 5.03
CA GLN A 127 13.90 15.61 5.63
C GLN A 127 14.50 15.90 7.01
N ASN A 128 14.65 14.87 7.85
CA ASN A 128 15.22 15.00 9.21
C ASN A 128 16.70 15.38 9.19
N LEU A 129 17.45 14.90 8.19
CA LEU A 129 18.86 15.26 7.99
C LEU A 129 19.06 16.68 7.45
N HIS A 130 17.99 17.46 7.26
CA HIS A 130 18.02 18.77 6.60
C HIS A 130 18.72 18.73 5.23
N SER A 131 18.63 17.57 4.55
CA SER A 131 19.18 17.41 3.20
C SER A 131 18.64 18.56 2.33
N PRO A 132 19.47 19.18 1.47
CA PRO A 132 19.21 20.52 0.96
C PRO A 132 17.80 20.62 0.41
N LYS A 133 17.01 21.57 0.95
CA LYS A 133 15.73 21.96 0.35
C LYS A 133 15.95 22.01 -1.15
N HIS A 134 15.21 21.20 -1.92
CA HIS A 134 15.22 21.24 -3.37
C HIS A 134 15.38 22.70 -3.80
N PHE A 135 16.57 22.99 -4.32
CA PHE A 135 17.15 24.28 -4.63
C PHE A 135 16.27 25.51 -4.32
N ASN A 136 16.60 26.25 -3.25
CA ASN A 136 16.18 27.65 -3.16
C ASN A 136 17.01 28.44 -4.18
N TYR A 137 16.55 28.50 -5.43
CA TYR A 137 17.19 29.27 -6.50
C TYR A 137 16.87 30.76 -6.30
N PRO A 138 17.85 31.59 -5.87
CA PRO A 138 17.59 32.99 -5.54
C PRO A 138 17.07 33.81 -6.73
N TYR A 139 17.33 33.34 -7.95
CA TYR A 139 16.95 33.96 -9.22
C TYR A 139 15.55 33.57 -9.73
N LEU A 140 14.85 32.64 -9.07
CA LEU A 140 13.45 32.29 -9.38
C LEU A 140 12.44 32.88 -8.39
N ASN A 141 12.92 33.50 -7.30
CA ASN A 141 12.12 34.08 -6.23
C ASN A 141 12.24 35.63 -6.18
N ALA A 142 12.76 36.24 -7.24
CA ALA A 142 12.91 37.69 -7.40
C ALA A 142 11.78 38.27 -8.25
#